data_AF-A0A3N9P830-F1
#
_entry.id   AF-A0A3N9P830-F1
#
_cell.length_a   1.000
_cell.length_b   1.000
_cell.length_c   1.000
_cell.angle_alpha   90.00
_cell.angle_beta   90.00
_cell.angle_gamma   90.00
#
_symmetry.space_group_name_H-M   'P 1'
#
loop_
_entity.id
_entity.type
_entity.pdbx_description
1 polymer ?
#
loop_
_entity_poly.entity_id
_entity_poly.type
_entity_poly.pdbx_seq_one_letter_code
_entity_poly.pdbx_strand_id
1 'polypeptide(L)' 'MPATAKSERTKKTFQPLQVMGYFWLVLGIVVLVGSFFIKETPYVPQIRGVVTNIIAGSILFIIGLLSILRGKTTKK' A
#
# COMPACT_ATOMS: atom_id res chain seq x y z
N MET A 1 -39.74 21.03 -17.70
CA MET A 1 -39.55 20.15 -16.52
C MET A 1 -38.96 18.83 -16.99
N PRO A 2 -37.98 18.20 -16.30
CA PRO A 2 -36.81 18.75 -15.61
C PRO A 2 -35.46 18.20 -16.13
N ALA A 3 -34.42 19.01 -15.94
CA ALA A 3 -33.01 18.68 -15.69
C ALA A 3 -32.39 17.44 -16.39
N THR A 4 -31.82 17.68 -17.57
CA THR A 4 -30.77 16.83 -18.14
C THR A 4 -29.61 16.73 -17.16
N ALA A 5 -29.46 15.53 -16.60
CA ALA A 5 -28.31 14.99 -15.89
C ALA A 5 -27.10 15.93 -15.81
N LYS A 6 -26.84 16.47 -14.63
CA LYS A 6 -25.50 16.86 -14.22
C LYS A 6 -24.64 15.61 -14.30
N SER A 7 -24.08 15.34 -15.48
CA SER A 7 -22.83 14.61 -15.62
C SER A 7 -21.80 15.45 -14.89
N GLU A 8 -21.73 15.29 -13.56
CA GLU A 8 -20.57 15.65 -12.77
C GLU A 8 -19.40 14.96 -13.44
N ARG A 9 -18.73 15.69 -14.33
CA ARG A 9 -17.35 15.42 -14.69
C ARG A 9 -16.59 15.65 -13.40
N THR A 10 -16.61 14.66 -12.51
CA THR A 10 -15.57 14.46 -11.52
C THR A 10 -14.29 14.47 -12.32
N LYS A 11 -13.66 15.64 -12.43
CA LYS A 11 -12.26 15.74 -12.79
C LYS A 11 -11.58 14.83 -11.79
N LYS A 12 -11.28 13.60 -12.19
CA LYS A 12 -10.41 12.70 -11.44
C LYS A 12 -9.05 13.39 -11.49
N THR A 13 -8.85 14.37 -10.62
CA THR A 13 -7.55 14.97 -10.39
C THR A 13 -6.67 13.79 -10.01
N PHE A 14 -5.77 13.43 -10.92
CA PHE A 14 -4.83 12.34 -10.70
C PHE A 14 -4.08 12.70 -9.42
N GLN A 15 -4.25 11.89 -8.38
CA GLN A 15 -3.58 12.08 -7.10
C GLN A 15 -2.42 11.08 -7.06
N PRO A 16 -1.26 11.43 -7.63
CA PRO A 16 -0.12 10.51 -7.70
C PRO A 16 0.28 10.00 -6.31
N LEU A 17 0.12 10.83 -5.27
CA LEU A 17 0.39 10.44 -3.89
C LEU A 17 -0.52 9.32 -3.38
N GLN A 18 -1.80 9.34 -3.79
CA GLN A 18 -2.77 8.32 -3.40
C GLN A 18 -2.50 7.00 -4.15
N VAL A 19 -2.17 7.07 -5.44
CA VAL A 19 -1.78 5.91 -6.26
C VAL A 19 -0.50 5.27 -5.72
N MET A 20 0.50 6.10 -5.38
CA MET A 20 1.74 5.64 -4.78
C MET A 20 1.50 4.99 -3.41
N GLY A 21 0.61 5.56 -2.59
CA GLY A 21 0.21 4.97 -1.31
C GLY A 21 -0.43 3.58 -1.47
N TYR A 22 -1.36 3.41 -2.43
CA TYR A 22 -1.94 2.10 -2.72
C TYR A 22 -0.90 1.10 -3.22
N PHE A 23 0.04 1.53 -4.07
CA PHE A 23 1.13 0.69 -4.55
C PHE A 23 1.97 0.15 -3.39
N TRP A 24 2.43 1.03 -2.48
CA TRP A 24 3.22 0.63 -1.31
C TRP A 24 2.44 -0.27 -0.34
N LEU A 25 1.15 -0.01 -0.16
CA LEU A 25 0.29 -0.80 0.71
C LEU A 25 0.12 -2.23 0.17
N VAL A 26 -0.18 -2.38 -1.13
CA VAL A 26 -0.29 -3.70 -1.77
C VAL A 26 1.04 -4.44 -1.72
N LEU A 27 2.15 -3.76 -2.01
CA LEU A 27 3.48 -4.35 -1.98
C LEU A 27 3.87 -4.80 -0.55
N GLY A 28 3.55 -4.01 0.48
CA GLY A 28 3.74 -4.39 1.88
C GLY A 28 2.96 -5.65 2.27
N ILE A 29 1.70 -5.76 1.82
CA ILE A 29 0.89 -6.98 2.04
C ILE A 29 1.52 -8.19 1.34
N VAL A 30 1.93 -8.04 0.08
CA VAL A 30 2.57 -9.13 -0.69
C VAL A 30 3.85 -9.60 -0.01
N VAL A 31 4.67 -8.68 0.50
CA VAL A 31 5.90 -9.02 1.25
C VAL A 31 5.58 -9.71 2.56
N LEU A 32 4.58 -9.24 3.32
CA LEU A 32 4.14 -9.88 4.56
C LEU A 32 3.64 -11.30 4.30
N VAL A 33 2.75 -11.49 3.32
CA VAL A 33 2.23 -12.81 2.94
C VAL A 33 3.36 -13.70 2.44
N GLY A 34 4.24 -13.19 1.56
CA GLY A 34 5.39 -13.92 1.05
C GLY A 34 6.35 -14.38 2.16
N SER A 35 6.48 -13.61 3.24
CA SER A 35 7.29 -13.98 4.41
C SER A 35 6.81 -15.27 5.07
N PHE A 36 5.51 -15.55 5.05
CA PHE A 36 4.93 -16.78 5.61
C PHE A 36 5.15 -18.01 4.71
N PHE A 37 5.44 -17.82 3.41
CA PHE A 37 5.65 -18.92 2.45
C PHE A 37 7.13 -19.28 2.23
N ILE A 38 8.06 -18.67 2.97
CA ILE A 38 9.49 -18.97 2.87
C ILE A 38 9.74 -20.37 3.47
N LYS A 39 9.81 -21.37 2.59
CA LYS A 39 10.17 -22.75 2.94
C LYS A 39 11.61 -22.83 3.41
N GLU A 40 11.85 -23.75 4.33
CA GLU A 40 13.13 -23.96 5.01
C GLU A 40 14.23 -24.32 4.03
N THR A 41 15.11 -23.37 3.73
CA THR A 41 16.38 -23.66 3.06
C THR A 41 17.45 -23.94 4.12
N PRO A 42 18.24 -25.02 3.99
CA PRO A 42 19.16 -25.49 5.03
C PRO A 42 20.36 -24.55 5.32
N TYR A 43 20.53 -23.46 4.57
CA TYR A 43 21.77 -22.68 4.54
C TYR A 43 21.73 -21.34 5.31
N VAL A 44 20.58 -20.96 5.89
CA VAL A 44 20.44 -19.69 6.62
C VAL A 44 19.44 -19.82 7.76
N PRO A 45 19.77 -19.39 9.00
CA PRO A 45 18.83 -19.44 10.12
C PRO A 45 17.58 -18.63 9.79
N GLN A 46 16.46 -19.32 9.55
CA GLN A 46 15.21 -18.76 9.05
C GLN A 46 14.66 -17.62 9.90
N ILE A 47 14.95 -17.64 11.20
CA ILE A 47 14.51 -16.65 12.17
C ILE A 47 14.96 -15.25 11.75
N ARG A 48 16.19 -15.10 11.23
CA ARG A 48 16.67 -13.80 10.76
C ARG A 48 15.95 -13.34 9.49
N GLY A 49 15.80 -14.21 8.50
CA GLY A 49 15.16 -13.86 7.22
C GLY A 49 13.68 -13.51 7.34
N VAL A 50 12.95 -14.25 8.17
CA VAL A 50 11.53 -14.00 8.45
C VAL A 50 11.36 -12.67 9.21
N VAL A 51 12.18 -12.42 10.24
CA VAL A 51 12.13 -11.16 10.99
C VAL A 51 12.44 -9.96 10.10
N THR A 52 13.47 -10.04 9.25
CA THR A 52 13.80 -8.94 8.34
C THR A 52 12.69 -8.67 7.33
N ASN A 53 12.05 -9.71 6.79
CA ASN A 53 10.94 -9.51 5.84
C ASN A 53 9.66 -8.99 6.52
N ILE A 54 9.38 -9.40 7.76
CA ILE A 54 8.27 -8.84 8.55
C ILE A 54 8.52 -7.34 8.82
N ILE A 55 9.75 -6.97 9.19
CA ILE A 55 10.13 -5.57 9.42
C ILE A 55 9.99 -4.77 8.11
N ALA A 56 10.52 -5.30 7.00
CA ALA A 56 10.40 -4.65 5.69
C ALA A 56 8.93 -4.47 5.27
N GLY A 57 8.12 -5.52 5.39
CA GLY A 57 6.69 -5.48 5.10
C GLY A 57 5.92 -4.48 5.96
N SER A 58 6.27 -4.40 7.25
CA SER A 58 5.68 -3.44 8.19
C SER A 58 6.03 -1.99 7.84
N ILE A 59 7.29 -1.71 7.50
CA ILE A 59 7.74 -0.38 7.06
C ILE A 59 6.99 0.03 5.78
N LEU A 60 6.92 -0.86 4.80
CA LEU A 60 6.20 -0.63 3.54
C LEU A 60 4.71 -0.35 3.78
N PHE A 61 4.09 -1.11 4.67
CA PHE A 61 2.69 -0.94 5.04
C PHE A 61 2.45 0.42 5.71
N ILE A 62 3.31 0.81 6.68
CA ILE A 62 3.22 2.11 7.38
C ILE A 62 3.42 3.27 6.39
N ILE A 63 4.40 3.19 5.49
CA ILE A 63 4.64 4.22 4.47
C ILE A 63 3.46 4.34 3.50
N GLY A 64 2.87 3.22 3.08
CA GLY A 64 1.65 3.20 2.27
C GLY A 64 0.48 3.87 2.99
N LEU A 65 0.27 3.53 4.27
CA LEU A 65 -0.79 4.12 5.09
C LEU A 65 -0.60 5.63 5.28
N LEU A 66 0.62 6.07 5.61
CA LEU A 66 0.97 7.48 5.77
C LEU A 66 0.80 8.27 4.47
N SER A 67 1.13 7.67 3.33
CA SER A 67 0.93 8.31 2.01
C SER A 67 -0.55 8.50 1.68
N ILE A 68 -1.40 7.53 2.01
CA ILE A 68 -2.86 7.64 1.84
C ILE A 68 -3.44 8.69 2.81
N LEU A 69 -3.02 8.68 4.08
CA LEU A 69 -3.46 9.64 5.09
C LEU A 69 -3.08 11.08 4.69
N ARG A 70 -1.83 11.31 4.27
CA ARG A 70 -1.38 12.63 3.78
C ARG A 70 -2.13 13.06 2.52
N GLY A 71 -2.39 12.14 1.59
CA GLY A 71 -3.21 12.42 0.41
C GLY A 71 -4.65 12.82 0.74
N LYS A 72 -5.23 12.28 1.82
CA LYS A 72 -6.56 12.70 2.31
C LYS A 72 -6.53 14.02 3.06
N THR A 73 -5.50 14.32 3.85
CA THR A 73 -5.41 15.58 4.61
C THR A 73 -5.24 16.80 3.70
N THR A 74 -4.58 16.66 2.55
CA THR A 74 -4.50 17.74 1.54
C THR A 74 -5.86 18.11 0.91
N LYS A 75 -6.89 17.26 1.05
CA LYS A 75 -8.25 17.54 0.55
C LYS A 75 -9.15 18.26 1.56
N LYS A 76 -8.73 18.45 2.81
CA LYS A 76 -9.53 19.13 3.83
C LYS A 76 -9.07 20.56 3.98
#